data_AF-T1BQJ0-F1
#
_entry.id   AF-T1BQJ0-F1
#
_cell.length_a   1.000
_cell.length_b   1.000
_cell.length_c   1.000
_cell.angle_alpha   90.00
_cell.angle_beta   90.00
_cell.angle_gamma   90.00
#
_symmetry.space_group_name_H-M   'P 1'
#
loop_
_entity.id
_entity.type
_entity.pdbx_description
1 polymer ?
#
loop_
_entity_poly.entity_id
_entity_poly.type
_entity_poly.pdbx_seq_one_letter_code
_entity_poly.pdbx_strand_id
1 'polypeptide(L)'
;MLDLHTKNFGSYGGFFPLGTQPVLGAVASGGIVFSYLGFRQALDFGGEAKNPQRDVPIATIASVLAGMVIYVLLQVAFTGGINWAFFHVHVGDWAKLAASGSAAADAPFYVLMEGCWAASPPILLIDAFISPTGTGYVYLGTASRTVYGMSVVGYLPKQFQDITARFKIPWLA
;
A
#
# COMPACT_ATOMS: atom_id res chain seq x y z
N MET A 1 17.74 -16.27 12.75
CA MET A 1 18.05 -14.84 12.94
C MET A 1 17.92 -14.19 11.58
N LEU A 2 17.26 -13.03 11.48
CA LEU A 2 17.19 -12.24 10.24
C LEU A 2 18.60 -11.75 9.90
N ASP A 3 19.32 -12.53 9.10
CA ASP A 3 20.61 -12.12 8.57
C ASP A 3 20.37 -11.22 7.35
N LEU A 4 20.86 -9.98 7.43
CA LEU A 4 20.85 -9.04 6.31
C LEU A 4 21.96 -9.42 5.34
N HIS A 5 21.57 -10.05 4.22
CA HIS A 5 22.46 -10.43 3.14
C HIS A 5 22.74 -9.23 2.23
N THR A 6 23.66 -8.35 2.64
CA THR A 6 24.01 -7.11 1.91
C THR A 6 24.51 -7.36 0.47
N LYS A 7 25.01 -8.56 0.17
CA LYS A 7 25.40 -8.96 -1.19
C LYS A 7 24.22 -8.96 -2.18
N ASN A 8 22.99 -9.10 -1.71
CA ASN A 8 21.80 -9.14 -2.56
C ASN A 8 21.55 -7.82 -3.30
N PHE A 9 22.01 -6.69 -2.78
CA PHE A 9 21.84 -5.37 -3.41
C PHE A 9 22.74 -5.19 -4.65
N GLY A 10 23.85 -5.93 -4.74
CA GLY A 10 24.80 -5.83 -5.85
C GLY A 10 24.81 -7.05 -6.79
N SER A 11 24.31 -8.20 -6.32
CA SER A 11 24.44 -9.48 -7.03
C SER A 11 23.69 -9.55 -8.36
N TYR A 12 22.67 -8.72 -8.55
CA TYR A 12 21.89 -8.68 -9.79
C TYR A 12 22.43 -7.68 -10.83
N GLY A 13 23.62 -7.09 -10.62
CA GLY A 13 24.22 -6.14 -11.56
C GLY A 13 23.99 -4.66 -11.21
N GLY A 14 23.78 -4.35 -9.92
CA GLY A 14 23.64 -2.98 -9.42
C GLY A 14 22.19 -2.45 -9.41
N PHE A 15 22.03 -1.12 -9.48
CA PHE A 15 20.72 -0.46 -9.27
C PHE A 15 19.78 -0.53 -10.48
N PHE A 16 20.32 -0.46 -11.71
CA PHE A 16 19.54 -0.57 -12.96
C PHE A 16 20.13 -1.61 -13.93
N PRO A 17 20.18 -2.90 -13.54
CA PRO A 17 20.81 -3.93 -14.37
C PRO A 17 20.06 -4.18 -15.68
N LEU A 18 18.75 -3.89 -15.70
CA LEU A 18 17.90 -4.03 -16.87
C LEU A 18 17.55 -2.67 -17.52
N GLY A 19 18.24 -1.59 -17.12
CA GLY A 19 17.92 -0.22 -17.53
C GLY A 19 16.65 0.34 -16.87
N THR A 20 16.17 1.49 -17.38
CA THR A 20 15.03 2.23 -16.79
C THR A 20 13.66 1.76 -17.31
N GLN A 21 13.61 1.08 -18.46
CA GLN A 21 12.35 0.64 -19.06
C GLN A 21 11.55 -0.31 -18.15
N PRO A 22 12.16 -1.32 -17.49
CA PRO A 22 11.42 -2.19 -16.57
C PRO A 22 10.94 -1.47 -15.31
N VAL A 23 11.61 -0.40 -14.89
CA VAL A 23 11.19 0.43 -13.75
C VAL A 23 9.85 1.08 -14.07
N LEU A 24 9.74 1.72 -15.24
CA LEU A 24 8.49 2.33 -15.69
C LEU A 24 7.41 1.27 -15.93
N GLY A 25 7.79 0.10 -16.46
CA GLY A 25 6.90 -1.06 -16.59
C GLY A 25 6.33 -1.49 -15.25
N ALA A 26 7.17 -1.67 -14.23
CA ALA A 26 6.76 -2.06 -12.88
C ALA A 26 5.85 -1.04 -12.21
N VAL A 27 6.05 0.26 -12.46
CA VAL A 27 5.14 1.31 -11.96
C VAL A 27 3.72 1.09 -12.49
N ALA A 28 3.59 0.78 -13.78
CA ALA A 28 2.28 0.56 -14.42
C ALA A 28 1.67 -0.80 -14.10
N SER A 29 2.45 -1.89 -14.19
CA SER A 29 1.93 -3.26 -14.10
C SER A 29 2.05 -3.90 -12.71
N GLY A 30 2.94 -3.40 -11.87
CA GLY A 30 3.25 -3.96 -10.54
C GLY A 30 2.34 -3.47 -9.42
N GLY A 31 1.26 -2.74 -9.73
CA GLY A 31 0.34 -2.21 -8.74
C GLY A 31 0.86 -1.00 -7.94
N ILE A 32 2.05 -0.47 -8.25
CA ILE A 32 2.66 0.65 -7.52
C ILE A 32 1.74 1.87 -7.56
N VAL A 33 1.16 2.22 -8.72
CA VAL A 33 0.21 3.33 -8.83
C VAL A 33 -1.02 3.11 -7.94
N PHE A 34 -1.54 1.87 -7.90
CA PHE A 34 -2.69 1.52 -7.08
C PHE A 34 -2.40 1.70 -5.59
N SER A 35 -1.21 1.30 -5.13
CA SER A 35 -0.76 1.47 -3.74
C SER A 35 -0.73 2.93 -3.27
N TYR A 36 -0.57 3.89 -4.19
CA TYR A 36 -0.54 5.32 -3.86
C TYR A 36 -1.88 6.04 -4.01
N LEU A 37 -2.99 5.37 -4.31
CA LEU A 37 -4.29 6.05 -4.50
C LEU A 37 -4.87 6.71 -3.23
N GLY A 38 -4.33 6.39 -2.05
CA GLY A 38 -4.84 6.87 -0.76
C GLY A 38 -4.79 8.39 -0.55
N PHE A 39 -3.98 9.14 -1.31
CA PHE A 39 -3.84 10.59 -1.11
C PHE A 39 -5.12 11.38 -1.44
N ARG A 40 -5.95 10.87 -2.37
CA ARG A 40 -7.19 11.53 -2.82
C ARG A 40 -8.16 11.74 -1.66
N GLN A 41 -8.17 10.79 -0.75
CA GLN A 41 -9.05 10.78 0.40
C GLN A 41 -8.94 12.05 1.25
N ALA A 42 -7.72 12.59 1.42
CA ALA A 42 -7.50 13.82 2.15
C ALA A 42 -8.22 15.03 1.50
N LEU A 43 -8.40 15.00 0.17
CA LEU A 43 -9.14 16.04 -0.57
C LEU A 43 -10.64 15.92 -0.32
N ASP A 44 -11.17 14.69 -0.33
CA ASP A 44 -12.60 14.42 -0.14
C ASP A 44 -13.07 14.82 1.29
N PHE A 45 -12.18 14.68 2.28
CA PHE A 45 -12.41 15.19 3.64
C PHE A 45 -12.02 16.67 3.82
N GLY A 46 -11.50 17.33 2.79
CA GLY A 46 -10.99 18.69 2.88
C GLY A 46 -12.06 19.72 3.28
N GLY A 47 -13.32 19.51 2.90
CA GLY A 47 -14.45 20.37 3.29
C GLY A 47 -14.79 20.33 4.78
N GLU A 48 -14.31 19.32 5.51
CA GLU A 48 -14.52 19.15 6.96
C GLU A 48 -13.28 19.53 7.78
N ALA A 49 -12.16 19.85 7.11
CA ALA A 49 -10.94 20.24 7.77
C ALA A 49 -11.09 21.63 8.43
N LYS A 50 -10.46 21.81 9.60
CA LYS A 50 -10.50 23.08 10.35
C LYS A 50 -9.83 24.22 9.57
N ASN A 51 -8.71 23.94 8.90
CA ASN A 51 -8.06 24.88 8.00
C ASN A 51 -7.71 24.20 6.67
N PRO A 52 -8.66 24.12 5.72
CA PRO A 52 -8.47 23.37 4.47
C PRO A 52 -7.28 23.84 3.64
N GLN A 53 -6.97 25.14 3.64
CA GLN A 53 -5.88 25.72 2.85
C GLN A 53 -4.49 25.22 3.30
N ARG A 54 -4.35 24.83 4.56
CA ARG A 54 -3.08 24.34 5.13
C ARG A 54 -3.10 22.84 5.36
N ASP A 55 -4.19 22.32 5.91
CA ASP A 55 -4.24 20.95 6.41
C ASP A 55 -4.32 19.94 5.24
N VAL A 56 -5.09 20.26 4.19
CA VAL A 56 -5.23 19.41 3.00
C VAL A 56 -3.89 19.19 2.28
N PRO A 57 -3.14 20.24 1.87
CA PRO A 57 -1.87 20.02 1.17
C PRO A 57 -0.83 19.31 2.04
N ILE A 58 -0.79 19.59 3.35
CA ILE A 58 0.12 18.87 4.28
C ILE A 58 -0.28 17.40 4.36
N ALA A 59 -1.56 17.09 4.55
CA ALA A 59 -2.04 15.71 4.63
C ALA A 59 -1.75 14.92 3.35
N THR A 60 -1.97 15.52 2.18
CA THR A 60 -1.65 14.92 0.88
C THR A 60 -0.15 14.60 0.78
N ILE A 61 0.73 15.58 1.00
CA ILE A 61 2.19 15.37 0.87
C ILE A 61 2.71 14.39 1.93
N ALA A 62 2.28 14.55 3.19
CA ALA A 62 2.71 13.69 4.28
C ALA A 62 2.29 12.23 4.06
N SER A 63 1.08 11.99 3.53
CA SER A 63 0.60 10.64 3.22
C SER A 63 1.46 9.94 2.16
N VAL A 64 1.83 10.65 1.09
CA VAL A 64 2.67 10.10 0.01
C VAL A 64 4.09 9.84 0.51
N LEU A 65 4.68 10.78 1.24
CA LEU A 65 6.03 10.62 1.79
C LEU A 65 6.11 9.49 2.81
N ALA A 66 5.11 9.37 3.70
CA ALA A 66 5.04 8.28 4.66
C ALA A 66 4.95 6.92 3.94
N GLY A 67 4.08 6.80 2.94
CA GLY A 67 3.97 5.58 2.12
C GLY A 67 5.27 5.25 1.38
N MET A 68 5.93 6.25 0.81
CA MET A 68 7.24 6.10 0.17
C MET A 68 8.30 5.56 1.12
N VAL A 69 8.42 6.12 2.32
CA VAL A 69 9.39 5.65 3.31
C VAL A 69 9.10 4.19 3.69
N ILE A 70 7.84 3.85 3.97
CA ILE A 70 7.45 2.49 4.35
C ILE A 70 7.74 1.49 3.21
N TYR A 71 7.37 1.81 1.97
CA TYR A 71 7.61 0.90 0.84
C TYR A 71 9.09 0.73 0.53
N VAL A 72 9.92 1.78 0.65
CA VAL A 72 11.37 1.65 0.52
C VAL A 72 11.93 0.75 1.62
N LEU A 73 11.50 0.90 2.87
CA LEU A 73 11.92 0.04 3.98
C LEU A 73 11.52 -1.42 3.76
N LEU A 74 10.29 -1.67 3.29
CA LEU A 74 9.83 -3.01 2.93
C LEU A 74 10.66 -3.61 1.79
N GLN A 75 10.99 -2.83 0.77
CA GLN A 75 11.82 -3.28 -0.34
C GLN A 75 13.24 -3.64 0.13
N VAL A 76 13.82 -2.84 1.02
CA VAL A 76 15.14 -3.11 1.64
C VAL A 76 15.08 -4.36 2.50
N ALA A 77 14.03 -4.53 3.31
CA ALA A 77 13.84 -5.71 4.16
C ALA A 77 13.68 -6.98 3.33
N PHE A 78 12.91 -6.95 2.24
CA PHE A 78 12.73 -8.09 1.35
C PHE A 78 14.05 -8.46 0.64
N THR A 79 14.68 -7.48 0.00
CA THR A 79 15.92 -7.70 -0.78
C THR A 79 17.07 -8.14 0.12
N GLY A 80 17.20 -7.55 1.31
CA GLY A 80 18.24 -7.90 2.27
C GLY A 80 17.97 -9.20 3.03
N GLY A 81 16.70 -9.54 3.31
CA GLY A 81 16.34 -10.71 4.10
C GLY A 81 16.36 -12.02 3.30
N ILE A 82 16.29 -11.98 1.97
CA ILE A 82 16.14 -13.19 1.17
C ILE A 82 17.39 -14.08 1.21
N ASN A 83 17.17 -15.36 1.54
CA ASN A 83 18.18 -16.39 1.52
C ASN A 83 18.02 -17.29 0.29
N TRP A 84 18.83 -17.03 -0.73
CA TRP A 84 18.82 -17.78 -2.00
C TRP A 84 19.08 -19.28 -1.85
N ALA A 85 19.88 -19.68 -0.85
CA ALA A 85 20.22 -21.08 -0.62
C ALA A 85 19.03 -21.89 -0.10
N PHE A 86 18.15 -21.26 0.70
CA PHE A 86 16.92 -21.88 1.18
C PHE A 86 15.96 -22.21 0.03
N PHE A 87 15.92 -21.37 -1.01
CA PHE A 87 15.05 -21.59 -2.18
C PHE A 87 15.70 -22.43 -3.28
N HIS A 88 16.95 -22.89 -3.11
CA HIS A 88 17.71 -23.59 -4.14
C HIS A 88 17.84 -22.80 -5.47
N VAL A 89 17.87 -21.46 -5.39
CA VAL A 89 17.98 -20.56 -6.55
C VAL A 89 19.35 -19.88 -6.55
N HIS A 90 19.91 -19.62 -7.73
CA HIS A 90 21.15 -18.84 -7.85
C HIS A 90 20.94 -17.40 -7.38
N VAL A 91 21.94 -16.85 -6.69
CA VAL A 91 21.90 -15.47 -6.19
C VAL A 91 21.65 -14.50 -7.34
N GLY A 92 20.58 -13.72 -7.25
CA GLY A 92 20.18 -12.74 -8.26
C GLY A 92 19.25 -13.28 -9.35
N ASP A 93 18.90 -14.57 -9.35
CA ASP A 93 17.93 -15.11 -10.33
C ASP A 93 16.48 -14.90 -9.87
N TRP A 94 16.05 -13.63 -9.91
CA TRP A 94 14.71 -13.20 -9.49
C TRP A 94 13.58 -13.86 -10.29
N ALA A 95 13.83 -14.18 -11.56
CA ALA A 95 12.83 -14.84 -12.42
C ALA A 95 12.54 -16.27 -11.95
N LYS A 96 13.58 -17.03 -11.58
CA LYS A 96 13.39 -18.37 -11.02
C LYS A 96 12.78 -18.33 -9.62
N LEU A 97 13.09 -17.32 -8.82
CA LEU A 97 12.41 -17.13 -7.54
C LEU A 97 10.90 -16.93 -7.74
N ALA A 98 10.49 -16.05 -8.66
CA ALA A 98 9.08 -15.84 -8.97
C ALA A 98 8.40 -17.08 -9.57
N ALA A 99 9.10 -17.84 -10.41
CA ALA A 99 8.57 -19.04 -11.04
C ALA A 99 8.59 -20.29 -10.13
N SER A 100 9.34 -20.27 -9.02
CA SER A 100 9.51 -21.43 -8.13
C SER A 100 8.23 -21.85 -7.40
N GLY A 101 7.16 -21.05 -7.42
CA GLY A 101 5.97 -21.26 -6.61
C GLY A 101 6.28 -21.30 -5.11
N SER A 102 7.43 -20.75 -4.70
CA SER A 102 7.84 -20.74 -3.30
C SER A 102 6.95 -19.78 -2.51
N ALA A 103 6.71 -20.07 -1.24
CA ALA A 103 5.94 -19.19 -0.35
C ALA A 103 6.54 -17.77 -0.25
N ALA A 104 7.79 -17.56 -0.66
CA ALA A 104 8.40 -16.24 -0.74
C ALA A 104 8.00 -15.43 -1.99
N ALA A 105 7.49 -16.07 -3.05
CA ALA A 105 6.91 -15.39 -4.19
C ALA A 105 5.50 -14.83 -3.84
N ASP A 106 4.71 -15.62 -3.10
CA ASP A 106 3.33 -15.26 -2.77
C ASP A 106 3.21 -14.45 -1.46
N ALA A 107 4.01 -14.79 -0.45
CA ALA A 107 4.01 -14.17 0.87
C ALA A 107 5.44 -13.89 1.36
N PRO A 108 6.20 -13.01 0.66
CA PRO A 108 7.62 -12.76 0.91
C PRO A 108 7.93 -12.43 2.37
N PHE A 109 7.14 -11.53 2.98
CA PHE A 109 7.37 -11.09 4.35
C PHE A 109 6.98 -12.14 5.40
N TYR A 110 6.04 -13.03 5.08
CA TYR A 110 5.66 -14.12 5.97
C TYR A 110 6.84 -15.08 6.16
N VAL A 111 7.44 -15.54 5.06
CA VAL A 111 8.60 -16.45 5.10
C VAL A 111 9.82 -15.80 5.75
N LEU A 112 10.06 -14.51 5.49
CA LEU A 112 11.16 -13.79 6.14
C LEU A 112 10.98 -13.64 7.65
N MET A 113 9.75 -13.60 8.15
CA MET A 113 9.46 -13.46 9.58
C MET A 113 9.43 -14.79 10.35
N GLU A 114 9.38 -15.94 9.67
CA GLU A 114 9.52 -17.26 10.31
C GLU A 114 10.89 -17.42 11.00
N GLY A 115 11.93 -16.73 10.51
CA GLY A 115 13.29 -16.79 11.06
C GLY A 115 13.61 -15.77 12.18
N CYS A 116 12.65 -14.91 12.55
CA CYS A 116 12.84 -13.85 13.54
C CYS A 116 12.54 -14.33 14.96
N TRP A 117 11.29 -14.71 15.22
CA TRP A 117 10.81 -15.31 16.45
C TRP A 117 9.49 -16.06 16.18
N ALA A 118 9.19 -17.13 16.92
CA ALA A 118 8.13 -18.07 16.57
C ALA A 118 6.70 -17.46 16.54
N ALA A 119 6.48 -16.31 17.16
CA ALA A 119 5.17 -15.65 17.20
C ALA A 119 4.99 -14.49 16.20
N SER A 120 6.03 -14.08 15.45
CA SER A 120 5.87 -13.01 14.45
C SER A 120 4.96 -13.34 13.25
N PRO A 121 5.07 -14.53 12.62
CA PRO A 121 4.31 -14.81 11.40
C PRO A 121 2.77 -14.73 11.56
N PRO A 122 2.14 -15.27 12.63
CA PRO A 122 0.69 -15.15 12.80
C PRO A 122 0.25 -13.70 13.07
N ILE A 123 1.08 -12.87 13.72
CA ILE A 123 0.77 -11.45 13.94
C ILE A 123 0.67 -10.71 12.62
N LEU A 124 1.58 -10.97 11.67
CA LEU A 124 1.50 -10.40 10.32
C LEU A 124 0.20 -10.77 9.61
N LEU A 125 -0.26 -12.02 9.72
CA LEU A 125 -1.50 -12.46 9.08
C LEU A 125 -2.73 -11.79 9.70
N ILE A 126 -2.73 -11.61 11.03
CA ILE A 126 -3.79 -10.88 11.73
C ILE A 126 -3.80 -9.41 11.30
N ASP A 127 -2.63 -8.76 11.26
CA ASP A 127 -2.50 -7.38 10.79
C ASP A 127 -2.95 -7.22 9.33
N ALA A 128 -2.54 -8.15 8.45
CA ALA A 128 -2.94 -8.17 7.05
C ALA A 128 -4.47 -8.26 6.86
N PHE A 129 -5.20 -8.84 7.81
CA PHE A 129 -6.65 -8.89 7.80
C PHE A 129 -7.29 -7.61 8.39
N ILE A 130 -6.73 -7.07 9.47
CA ILE A 130 -7.29 -5.91 10.18
C ILE A 130 -7.00 -4.61 9.42
N SER A 131 -5.79 -4.44 8.89
CA SER A 131 -5.31 -3.22 8.25
C SER A 131 -6.19 -2.74 7.06
N PRO A 132 -6.65 -3.61 6.14
CA PRO A 132 -7.57 -3.22 5.08
C PRO A 132 -8.92 -2.69 5.59
N THR A 133 -9.34 -3.09 6.80
CA THR A 133 -10.63 -2.67 7.37
C THR A 133 -10.63 -1.17 7.67
N GLY A 134 -9.54 -0.63 8.21
CA GLY A 134 -9.39 0.81 8.44
C GLY A 134 -9.46 1.61 7.13
N THR A 135 -8.79 1.10 6.10
CA THR A 135 -8.87 1.68 4.75
C THR A 135 -10.30 1.60 4.20
N GLY A 136 -10.97 0.45 4.35
CA GLY A 136 -12.35 0.26 3.91
C GLY A 136 -13.32 1.27 4.54
N TYR A 137 -13.23 1.51 5.85
CA TYR A 137 -14.05 2.53 6.52
C TYR A 137 -13.83 3.93 5.96
N VAL A 138 -12.58 4.26 5.72
CA VAL A 138 -12.21 5.53 5.13
C VAL A 138 -12.87 5.66 3.76
N TYR A 139 -12.78 4.66 2.89
CA TYR A 139 -13.42 4.62 1.56
C TYR A 139 -14.95 4.72 1.62
N LEU A 140 -15.61 4.03 2.57
CA LEU A 140 -17.06 4.19 2.78
C LEU A 140 -17.42 5.64 3.13
N GLY A 141 -16.57 6.28 3.94
CA GLY A 141 -16.70 7.70 4.27
C GLY A 141 -16.63 8.62 3.05
N THR A 142 -15.74 8.38 2.09
CA THR A 142 -15.65 9.27 0.91
C THR A 142 -16.62 8.92 -0.19
N ALA A 143 -17.03 7.65 -0.31
CA ALA A 143 -18.09 7.24 -1.22
C ALA A 143 -19.37 8.01 -0.93
N SER A 144 -19.82 8.02 0.33
CA SER A 144 -21.01 8.76 0.77
C SER A 144 -20.92 10.27 0.50
N ARG A 145 -19.74 10.89 0.70
CA ARG A 145 -19.48 12.31 0.37
C ARG A 145 -19.51 12.60 -1.13
N THR A 146 -18.99 11.69 -1.93
CA THR A 146 -18.99 11.81 -3.39
C THR A 146 -20.42 11.68 -3.93
N VAL A 147 -21.20 10.71 -3.44
CA VAL A 147 -22.60 10.52 -3.81
C VAL A 147 -23.45 11.73 -3.41
N TYR A 148 -23.24 12.26 -2.21
CA TYR A 148 -23.86 13.53 -1.79
C TYR A 148 -23.50 14.68 -2.74
N GLY A 149 -22.21 14.85 -3.05
CA GLY A 149 -21.75 15.88 -3.99
C GLY A 149 -22.39 15.77 -5.38
N MET A 150 -22.49 14.56 -5.93
CA MET A 150 -23.16 14.27 -7.21
C MET A 150 -24.66 14.61 -7.17
N SER A 151 -25.32 14.41 -6.04
CA SER A 151 -26.71 14.82 -5.87
C SER A 151 -26.84 16.34 -5.78
N VAL A 152 -25.93 17.03 -5.09
CA VAL A 152 -25.92 18.51 -4.98
C VAL A 152 -25.76 19.17 -6.35
N VAL A 153 -24.91 18.63 -7.22
CA VAL A 153 -24.74 19.13 -8.61
C VAL A 153 -25.83 18.65 -9.58
N GLY A 154 -26.85 17.93 -9.09
CA GLY A 154 -28.05 17.56 -9.87
C GLY A 154 -27.92 16.31 -10.73
N TYR A 155 -26.82 15.55 -10.63
CA TYR A 155 -26.61 14.30 -11.36
C TYR A 155 -27.32 13.09 -10.72
N LEU A 156 -27.70 13.18 -9.44
CA LEU A 156 -28.45 12.15 -8.72
C LEU A 156 -29.74 12.70 -8.08
N PRO A 157 -30.76 11.84 -7.83
CA PRO A 157 -32.00 12.25 -7.16
C PRO A 157 -31.76 12.94 -5.81
N LYS A 158 -32.65 13.86 -5.43
CA LYS A 158 -32.56 14.65 -4.19
C LYS A 158 -32.59 13.81 -2.90
N GLN A 159 -33.08 12.57 -2.97
CA GLN A 159 -33.12 11.63 -1.84
C GLN A 159 -31.72 11.35 -1.27
N PHE A 160 -30.67 11.40 -2.10
CA PHE A 160 -29.28 11.22 -1.66
C PHE A 160 -28.70 12.45 -0.93
N GLN A 161 -29.44 13.56 -0.84
CA GLN A 161 -29.06 14.74 -0.06
C GLN A 161 -29.54 14.68 1.39
N ASP A 162 -30.37 13.70 1.75
CA ASP A 162 -30.96 13.60 3.08
C ASP A 162 -29.89 13.27 4.13
N ILE A 163 -29.44 14.31 4.82
CA ILE A 163 -28.45 14.24 5.91
C ILE A 163 -29.14 14.00 7.25
N THR A 164 -28.58 13.10 8.06
CA THR A 164 -29.10 12.84 9.41
C THR A 164 -28.76 14.02 10.34
N ALA A 165 -29.77 14.58 11.02
CA ALA A 165 -29.63 15.79 11.84
C ALA A 165 -28.58 15.71 12.97
N ARG A 166 -28.28 14.51 13.47
CA ARG A 166 -27.39 14.31 14.62
C ARG A 166 -25.92 14.20 14.26
N PHE A 167 -25.60 13.56 13.12
CA PHE A 167 -24.22 13.24 12.73
C PHE A 167 -23.80 13.88 11.41
N LYS A 168 -24.69 14.62 10.74
CA LYS A 168 -24.45 15.27 9.43
C LYS A 168 -23.89 14.32 8.36
N ILE A 169 -24.22 13.04 8.46
CA ILE A 169 -23.87 12.00 7.49
C ILE A 169 -25.08 11.71 6.58
N PRO A 170 -24.88 11.58 5.26
CA PRO A 170 -25.91 11.15 4.33
C PRO A 170 -26.11 9.63 4.46
N TRP A 171 -27.31 9.18 4.82
CA TRP A 171 -27.58 7.76 5.18
C TRP A 171 -28.02 6.90 3.99
N LEU A 172 -28.53 7.54 2.93
CA LEU A 172 -28.94 6.89 1.68
C LEU A 172 -27.78 6.77 0.67
N ALA A 173 -26.61 7.33 1.00
CA ALA A 173 -25.45 7.48 0.14
C ALA A 173 -24.35 6.46 0.41
#